data_AF-H8KAV3-F1
#
_entry.id   AF-H8KAV3-F1
#
_cell.length_a   1.000
_cell.length_b   1.000
_cell.length_c   1.000
_cell.angle_alpha   90.00
_cell.angle_beta   90.00
_cell.angle_gamma   90.00
#
_symmetry.space_group_name_H-M   'P 1'
#
loop_
_entity.id
_entity.type
_entity.pdbx_description
1 polymer ?
#
loop_
_entity_poly.entity_id
_entity_poly.type
_entity_poly.pdbx_seq_one_letter_code
_entity_poly.pdbx_strand_id
1 'polypeptide(L)' 'MGMTMSEAMRIFLNQCINSGGLSFKPHIKIPNEKTIKTFEGTDKQIGFTISNNTKEMFNKLGT' A
#
# COMPACT_ATOMS: atom_id res chain seq x y z
N MET A 1 -21.35 -15.95 13.20
CA MET A 1 -21.63 -14.51 13.05
C MET A 1 -22.94 -14.38 12.28
N GLY A 2 -24.07 -14.24 12.98
CA GLY A 2 -25.41 -14.26 12.38
C GLY A 2 -25.80 -12.95 11.68
N MET A 3 -24.96 -12.47 10.77
CA MET A 3 -25.23 -11.27 9.98
C MET A 3 -25.64 -11.67 8.56
N THR A 4 -26.60 -10.93 8.00
CA THR A 4 -26.96 -11.07 6.58
C THR A 4 -25.90 -10.42 5.70
N MET A 5 -25.73 -10.89 4.46
CA MET A 5 -24.74 -10.34 3.52
C MET A 5 -24.96 -8.85 3.24
N SER A 6 -26.21 -8.40 3.24
CA SER A 6 -26.57 -6.99 3.06
C SER A 6 -26.10 -6.12 4.23
N GLU A 7 -26.19 -6.62 5.47
CA GLU A 7 -25.69 -5.90 6.65
C GLU A 7 -24.16 -5.82 6.65
N ALA A 8 -23.49 -6.92 6.31
CA ALA A 8 -22.03 -6.95 6.18
C ALA A 8 -21.54 -5.94 5.13
N MET A 9 -22.22 -5.83 3.99
CA MET A 9 -21.90 -4.86 2.94
C MET A 9 -22.06 -3.41 3.40
N ARG A 10 -23.13 -3.10 4.14
CA ARG A 10 -23.37 -1.76 4.68
C ARG A 10 -22.30 -1.36 5.68
N ILE A 11 -21.93 -2.27 6.58
CA ILE A 11 -20.86 -2.05 7.55
C ILE A 11 -19.53 -1.79 6.84
N PHE A 12 -19.20 -2.59 5.83
CA PHE A 12 -17.98 -2.43 5.04
C PHE A 12 -17.91 -1.05 4.34
N LEU A 13 -18.97 -0.64 3.65
CA LEU A 13 -19.02 0.65 2.95
C LEU A 13 -18.89 1.82 3.92
N ASN A 14 -19.58 1.77 5.06
CA ASN A 14 -19.48 2.80 6.09
C ASN A 14 -18.05 2.91 6.65
N GLN A 15 -17.37 1.79 6.85
CA GLN A 15 -15.99 1.80 7.31
C GLN A 15 -15.03 2.36 6.24
N CYS A 16 -15.28 2.10 4.96
CA CYS A 16 -14.48 2.68 3.88
C CYS A 16 -14.61 4.21 3.82
N ILE A 17 -15.83 4.72 4.00
CA ILE A 17 -16.09 6.17 4.06
C ILE A 17 -15.40 6.79 5.27
N ASN A 18 -15.51 6.16 6.44
CA ASN A 18 -14.96 6.71 7.69
C ASN A 18 -13.43 6.67 7.77
N SER A 19 -12.79 5.70 7.13
CA SER A 19 -11.32 5.57 7.14
C SER A 19 -10.63 6.29 5.97
N GLY A 20 -11.39 6.80 4.99
CA GLY A 20 -10.83 7.37 3.76
C GLY A 20 -10.05 6.36 2.93
N GLY A 21 -10.30 5.06 3.12
CA GLY A 21 -9.53 3.96 2.52
C GLY A 21 -10.26 2.63 2.65
N LEU A 22 -9.68 1.54 2.15
CA LEU A 22 -10.27 0.21 2.28
C LEU A 22 -10.25 -0.23 3.76
N SER A 23 -11.43 -0.55 4.32
CA SER A 23 -11.56 -0.95 5.73
C SER A 23 -10.89 -2.28 6.08
N PHE A 24 -10.49 -3.06 5.08
CA PHE A 24 -9.59 -4.19 5.26
C PHE A 24 -8.24 -3.83 4.66
N LYS A 25 -7.15 -4.22 5.33
CA LYS A 25 -5.91 -4.49 4.60
C LYS A 25 -6.27 -5.53 3.53
N PRO A 26 -6.10 -5.25 2.23
CA PRO A 26 -6.47 -6.19 1.17
C PRO A 26 -5.98 -7.59 1.52
N HIS A 27 -6.88 -8.57 1.52
CA HIS A 27 -6.50 -9.98 1.70
C HIS A 27 -5.61 -10.50 0.55
N ILE A 28 -5.39 -9.70 -0.49
CA ILE A 28 -4.19 -9.76 -1.33
C ILE A 28 -3.00 -9.39 -0.45
N LYS A 29 -2.58 -10.36 0.37
CA LYS A 29 -1.38 -10.30 1.21
C LYS A 29 -0.10 -10.26 0.38
N ILE A 30 -0.20 -10.64 -0.88
CA ILE A 30 0.93 -10.80 -1.80
C ILE A 30 0.92 -9.56 -2.71
N PRO A 31 1.93 -8.68 -2.61
CA PRO A 31 2.11 -7.59 -3.55
C PRO A 31 2.12 -8.09 -5.00
N ASN A 32 1.82 -7.23 -5.96
CA ASN A 32 1.94 -7.63 -7.35
C ASN A 32 3.40 -8.02 -7.69
N GLU A 33 3.59 -8.78 -8.77
CA GLU A 33 4.90 -9.32 -9.15
C GLU A 33 5.99 -8.24 -9.26
N LYS A 34 5.62 -7.05 -9.78
CA LYS A 34 6.55 -5.92 -9.91
C LYS A 34 7.01 -5.43 -8.54
N THR A 35 6.09 -5.28 -7.59
CA THR A 35 6.39 -4.86 -6.22
C THR A 35 7.26 -5.90 -5.50
N ILE A 36 7.01 -7.19 -5.69
CA ILE A 36 7.87 -8.26 -5.12
C ILE A 36 9.30 -8.16 -5.66
N LYS A 37 9.45 -8.05 -6.99
CA LYS A 37 10.78 -7.90 -7.63
C LYS A 37 11.54 -6.67 -7.12
N THR A 38 10.83 -5.55 -6.90
CA THR A 38 11.44 -4.35 -6.33
C THR A 38 11.88 -4.57 -4.88
N PHE A 39 11.08 -5.25 -4.04
CA PHE A 39 11.48 -5.59 -2.68
C PHE A 39 12.70 -6.53 -2.66
N GLU A 40 12.72 -7.56 -3.50
CA GLU A 40 13.88 -8.47 -3.60
C GLU A 40 15.16 -7.77 -4.07
N GLY A 41 15.04 -6.82 -5.00
CA GLY A 41 16.15 -5.95 -5.40
C GLY A 41 16.59 -5.03 -4.27
N THR A 42 15.62 -4.56 -3.46
CA THR A 42 15.85 -3.73 -2.28
C THR A 42 16.64 -4.40 -1.19
N ASP A 43 16.21 -5.59 -0.82
CA ASP A 43 16.87 -6.35 0.24
C ASP A 43 18.31 -6.74 -0.15
N LYS A 44 18.57 -6.87 -1.47
CA LYS A 44 19.92 -7.11 -2.02
C LYS A 44 20.75 -5.84 -2.22
N GLN A 45 20.23 -4.66 -1.86
CA GLN A 45 20.86 -3.35 -2.06
C GLN A 45 21.13 -2.98 -3.52
N ILE A 46 20.38 -3.55 -4.47
CA ILE A 46 20.55 -3.31 -5.91
C ILE A 46 19.51 -2.28 -6.37
N GLY A 47 19.98 -1.11 -6.82
CA GLY A 47 19.11 -0.09 -7.43
C GLY A 47 18.55 0.99 -6.50
N PHE A 48 19.19 1.25 -5.35
CA PHE A 48 18.80 2.38 -4.46
C PHE A 48 19.57 3.64 -4.80
N THR A 49 18.84 4.75 -4.81
CA THR A 49 19.43 6.08 -4.78
C THR A 49 19.51 6.56 -3.35
N ILE A 50 20.72 6.83 -2.87
CA ILE A 50 20.91 7.46 -1.56
C ILE A 50 20.76 8.98 -1.74
N SER A 51 20.03 9.61 -0.84
CA SER A 51 19.90 11.06 -0.75
C SER A 51 20.05 11.46 0.71
N ASN A 52 20.89 12.46 0.98
CA ASN A 52 21.20 12.86 2.35
C ASN A 52 20.22 13.91 2.89
N ASN A 53 19.41 14.51 2.01
CA ASN A 53 18.48 15.57 2.35
C ASN A 53 17.19 15.47 1.53
N THR A 54 16.06 15.83 2.12
CA THR A 54 14.74 15.95 1.49
C THR A 54 14.78 16.76 0.19
N LYS A 55 15.50 17.90 0.16
CA LYS A 55 15.63 18.73 -1.05
C LYS A 55 16.38 18.00 -2.17
N GLU A 56 17.41 17.24 -1.80
CA GLU A 56 18.21 16.44 -2.74
C GLU A 56 17.40 15.26 -3.30
N MET A 57 16.56 14.65 -2.46
CA MET A 57 15.65 13.57 -2.84
C MET A 57 14.62 14.05 -3.88
N PHE A 58 13.94 15.18 -3.63
CA PHE A 58 12.97 15.73 -4.58
C PHE A 58 13.61 16.15 -5.91
N ASN A 59 14.80 16.76 -5.87
CA ASN A 59 15.55 17.08 -7.09
C ASN A 59 15.88 15.83 -7.93
N LYS A 60 16.23 14.71 -7.28
CA LYS A 60 16.52 13.42 -7.95
C LYS A 60 15.26 12.75 -8.50
N LEU A 61 14.10 12.97 -7.89
CA LEU A 61 12.80 12.45 -8.31
C LEU A 61 12.15 13.27 -9.44
N GLY A 62 12.70 14.45 -9.77
CA GLY A 62 12.20 15.31 -10.85
C GLY A 62 10.87 16.00 -10.51
N THR A 63 10.59 16.17 -9.22
CA THR A 63 9.37 16.80 -8.67
C THR A 63 9.66 18.20 -8.14
#